data_AF-A0A0B5I5G9-F1
#
_entry.id   AF-A0A0B5I5G9-F1
#
_cell.length_a   1.000
_cell.length_b   1.000
_cell.length_c   1.000
_cell.angle_alpha   90.00
_cell.angle_beta   90.00
_cell.angle_gamma   90.00
#
_symmetry.space_group_name_H-M   'P 1'
#
loop_
_entity.id
_entity.type
_entity.pdbx_description
1 polymer ?
#
loop_
_entity_poly.entity_id
_entity_poly.type
_entity_poly.pdbx_seq_one_letter_code
_entity_poly.pdbx_strand_id
1 'polypeptide(L)'
;MRISVPVTAHVSFAELLTLLVTTPGVCLDYADLVKDDVVRDSVRFALITTDLLSLDQRSERVMAVYRGDAPGSHALPPFEYLRCVGSAITRVFGVEAAL
;
A
#
# COMPACT_ATOMS: atom_id res chain seq x y z
N MET A 1 24.49 14.25 18.76
CA MET A 1 25.00 13.83 17.43
C MET A 1 23.96 12.89 16.83
N ARG A 2 23.55 13.11 15.58
CA ARG A 2 22.61 12.21 14.86
C ARG A 2 23.35 11.61 13.68
N ILE A 3 23.12 10.32 13.43
CA ILE A 3 23.65 9.60 12.26
C ILE A 3 22.47 9.11 11.42
N SER A 4 22.64 9.12 10.10
CA SER A 4 21.68 8.50 9.17
C SER A 4 22.24 7.17 8.73
N VAL A 5 21.45 6.11 8.85
CA VAL A 5 21.83 4.76 8.39
C VAL A 5 20.93 4.41 7.21
N PRO A 6 21.50 4.09 6.03
CA PRO A 6 20.71 3.64 4.90
C PRO A 6 20.17 2.24 5.19
N VAL A 7 18.85 2.08 5.09
CA VAL A 7 18.16 0.78 5.21
C VAL A 7 17.51 0.48 3.87
N THR A 8 17.69 -0.74 3.37
CA THR A 8 16.98 -1.25 2.19
C THR A 8 15.85 -2.14 2.67
N ALA A 9 14.62 -1.82 2.29
CA ALA A 9 13.45 -2.65 2.53
C ALA A 9 12.98 -3.25 1.21
N HIS A 10 12.74 -4.55 1.19
CA HIS A 10 12.09 -5.23 0.08
C HIS A 10 10.62 -5.38 0.41
N VAL A 11 9.75 -4.87 -0.45
CA VAL A 11 8.31 -4.79 -0.21
C VAL A 11 7.59 -5.32 -1.44
N SER A 12 6.71 -6.29 -1.23
CA SER A 12 5.87 -6.91 -2.25
C SER A 12 4.70 -6.01 -2.64
N PHE A 13 4.02 -6.36 -3.74
CA PHE A 13 2.79 -5.68 -4.16
C PHE A 13 1.73 -5.67 -3.04
N ALA A 14 1.55 -6.82 -2.37
CA ALA A 14 0.55 -6.98 -1.31
C ALA A 14 0.83 -6.07 -0.12
N GLU A 15 2.11 -5.96 0.27
CA GLU A 15 2.55 -5.09 1.34
C GLU A 15 2.42 -3.61 0.96
N LEU A 16 2.79 -3.22 -0.27
CA LEU A 16 2.60 -1.85 -0.77
C LEU A 16 1.13 -1.43 -0.75
N LEU A 17 0.25 -2.32 -1.23
CA LEU A 17 -1.19 -2.07 -1.21
C LEU A 17 -1.68 -1.90 0.23
N THR A 18 -1.24 -2.76 1.13
CA THR A 18 -1.61 -2.73 2.55
C THR A 18 -1.13 -1.46 3.25
N LEU A 19 0.10 -1.03 2.97
CA LEU A 19 0.64 0.23 3.50
C LEU A 19 -0.20 1.42 3.06
N LEU A 20 -0.56 1.48 1.78
CA LEU A 20 -1.32 2.63 1.26
C LEU A 20 -2.76 2.70 1.75
N VAL A 21 -3.37 1.58 2.13
CA VAL A 21 -4.80 1.54 2.51
C VAL A 21 -5.06 1.35 3.99
N THR A 22 -4.07 0.93 4.77
CA THR A 22 -4.23 0.66 6.21
C THR A 22 -3.40 1.55 7.11
N THR A 23 -2.41 2.29 6.57
CA THR A 23 -1.58 3.15 7.40
C THR A 23 -2.31 4.45 7.75
N PRO A 24 -2.54 4.75 9.04
CA PRO A 24 -3.18 6.00 9.45
C PRO A 24 -2.40 7.22 8.95
N GLY A 25 -3.10 8.20 8.40
CA GLY A 25 -2.51 9.41 7.83
C GLY A 25 -2.14 9.30 6.35
N VAL A 26 -2.15 8.10 5.77
CA VAL A 26 -2.19 7.94 4.30
C VAL A 26 -3.63 8.13 3.85
N CYS A 27 -3.90 9.26 3.21
CA CYS A 27 -5.21 9.63 2.71
C CYS A 27 -5.09 10.03 1.24
N LEU A 28 -5.06 9.03 0.35
CA LEU A 28 -4.99 9.26 -1.10
C LEU A 28 -6.39 9.27 -1.69
N ASP A 29 -6.77 10.34 -2.39
CA ASP A 29 -7.98 10.31 -3.21
C ASP A 29 -7.67 9.81 -4.63
N TYR A 30 -8.71 9.68 -5.48
CA TYR A 30 -8.52 9.23 -6.86
C TYR A 30 -7.63 10.17 -7.70
N ALA A 31 -7.58 11.46 -7.40
CA ALA A 31 -6.75 12.43 -8.10
C ALA A 31 -5.28 12.36 -7.65
N ASP A 32 -5.01 11.87 -6.45
CA ASP A 32 -3.65 11.63 -5.98
C ASP A 32 -3.07 10.33 -6.55
N LEU A 33 -3.89 9.32 -6.79
CA LEU A 33 -3.44 8.03 -7.36
C LEU A 33 -2.87 8.14 -8.78
N VAL A 34 -3.15 9.23 -9.51
CA VAL A 34 -2.55 9.49 -10.83
C VAL A 34 -1.18 10.19 -10.74
N LYS A 35 -0.80 10.73 -9.57
CA LYS A 35 0.46 11.46 -9.36
C LYS A 35 1.54 10.52 -8.79
N ASP A 36 2.52 10.16 -9.62
CA ASP A 36 3.53 9.16 -9.24
C ASP A 36 4.37 9.56 -8.02
N ASP A 37 4.72 10.83 -7.92
CA ASP A 37 5.45 11.41 -6.80
C ASP A 37 4.69 11.30 -5.48
N VAL A 38 3.39 11.64 -5.48
CA VAL A 38 2.53 11.55 -4.29
C VAL A 38 2.39 10.10 -3.81
N VAL A 39 2.25 9.15 -4.74
CA VAL A 39 2.20 7.72 -4.39
C VAL A 39 3.53 7.26 -3.79
N ARG A 40 4.68 7.66 -4.37
CA ARG A 40 6.01 7.33 -3.81
C ARG A 40 6.20 7.91 -2.41
N ASP A 41 5.83 9.16 -2.20
CA ASP A 41 5.99 9.81 -0.90
C ASP A 41 5.06 9.23 0.16
N SER A 42 3.85 8.83 -0.24
CA SER A 42 2.91 8.13 0.63
C SER A 42 3.43 6.75 1.06
N VAL A 43 4.04 5.98 0.15
CA VAL A 43 4.71 4.71 0.49
C VAL A 43 5.88 4.96 1.45
N ARG A 44 6.72 5.98 1.21
CA ARG A 44 7.84 6.32 2.11
C ARG A 44 7.35 6.67 3.50
N PHE A 45 6.31 7.50 3.59
CA PHE A 45 5.67 7.84 4.86
C PHE A 45 5.13 6.58 5.56
N ALA A 46 4.44 5.72 4.82
CA ALA A 46 3.85 4.52 5.38
C ALA A 46 4.91 3.54 5.91
N LEU A 47 6.02 3.38 5.19
CA LEU A 47 7.15 2.53 5.60
C LEU A 47 7.82 3.03 6.89
N ILE A 48 7.91 4.34 7.07
CA ILE A 48 8.52 4.93 8.28
C ILE A 48 7.60 4.80 9.49
N THR A 49 6.29 4.84 9.29
CA THR A 49 5.29 4.89 10.36
C THR A 49 4.71 3.54 10.74
N THR A 50 4.83 2.53 9.87
CA THR A 50 4.22 1.21 10.08
C THR A 50 5.24 0.21 10.63
N ASP A 51 4.83 -0.55 11.64
CA ASP A 51 5.57 -1.74 12.06
C ASP A 51 5.47 -2.85 11.00
N LEU A 52 6.59 -3.09 10.30
CA LEU A 52 6.68 -4.06 9.21
C LEU A 52 6.43 -5.51 9.67
N LEU A 53 6.66 -5.84 10.95
CA LEU A 53 6.44 -7.21 11.46
C LEU A 53 4.97 -7.63 11.46
N SER A 54 4.06 -6.65 11.44
CA SER A 54 2.61 -6.88 11.42
C SER A 54 2.00 -6.71 10.03
N LEU A 55 2.82 -6.54 8.99
CA LEU A 55 2.38 -6.23 7.64
C LEU A 55 1.89 -7.47 6.89
N ASP A 56 2.55 -8.62 7.07
CA ASP A 56 2.21 -9.87 6.37
C ASP A 56 0.76 -10.31 6.62
N GLN A 57 0.35 -10.39 7.90
CA GLN A 57 -1.01 -10.81 8.27
C GLN A 57 -2.09 -9.86 7.76
N ARG A 58 -1.80 -8.55 7.69
CA ARG A 58 -2.72 -7.55 7.14
C ARG A 58 -2.81 -7.65 5.62
N SER A 59 -1.69 -8.00 4.98
CA SER A 59 -1.58 -8.09 3.53
C SER A 59 -2.43 -9.21 2.94
N GLU A 60 -2.53 -10.36 3.60
CA GLU A 60 -3.42 -11.44 3.18
C GLU A 60 -4.88 -10.98 3.09
N ARG A 61 -5.35 -10.23 4.10
CA ARG A 61 -6.74 -9.74 4.14
C ARG A 61 -7.01 -8.69 3.07
N VAL A 62 -6.10 -7.73 2.90
CA VAL A 62 -6.23 -6.70 1.86
C VAL A 62 -6.23 -7.33 0.47
N MET A 63 -5.38 -8.33 0.24
CA MET A 63 -5.32 -9.05 -1.04
C MET A 63 -6.58 -9.86 -1.33
N ALA A 64 -7.20 -10.48 -0.31
CA ALA A 64 -8.47 -11.18 -0.49
C ALA A 64 -9.58 -10.22 -0.96
N VAL A 65 -9.65 -9.01 -0.40
CA VAL A 65 -10.60 -7.98 -0.88
C VAL A 65 -10.20 -7.50 -2.28
N TYR A 66 -8.92 -7.21 -2.52
CA TYR A 66 -8.41 -6.77 -3.83
C TYR A 66 -8.70 -7.75 -4.97
N ARG A 67 -8.70 -9.05 -4.70
CA ARG A 67 -9.05 -10.10 -5.67
C ARG A 67 -10.56 -10.30 -5.84
N GLY A 68 -11.36 -9.75 -4.93
CA GLY A 68 -12.81 -9.96 -4.89
C GLY A 68 -13.22 -11.26 -4.19
N ASP A 69 -12.28 -11.94 -3.53
CA ASP A 69 -12.51 -13.19 -2.79
C ASP A 69 -13.22 -12.94 -1.44
N ALA A 70 -13.17 -11.70 -0.94
CA ALA A 70 -13.84 -11.28 0.28
C ALA A 70 -14.55 -9.93 0.07
N PRO A 71 -15.72 -9.71 0.69
CA PRO A 71 -16.37 -8.41 0.69
C PRO A 71 -15.50 -7.38 1.43
N GLY A 72 -15.57 -6.12 0.99
CA GLY A 72 -15.02 -5.00 1.75
C GLY A 72 -15.64 -4.93 3.15
N SER A 73 -14.94 -4.31 4.10
CA SER A 73 -15.43 -4.11 5.47
C SER A 73 -15.31 -2.64 5.84
N HIS A 74 -15.94 -2.18 6.94
CA HIS A 74 -15.72 -0.80 7.42
C HIS A 74 -14.24 -0.47 7.69
N ALA A 75 -13.39 -1.48 7.88
CA ALA A 75 -11.96 -1.32 8.09
C ALA A 75 -11.13 -1.29 6.81
N LEU A 76 -11.71 -1.62 5.64
CA LEU A 76 -11.00 -1.65 4.36
C LEU A 76 -11.75 -0.88 3.28
N PRO A 77 -11.03 -0.18 2.38
CA PRO A 77 -11.69 0.51 1.28
C PRO A 77 -12.49 -0.45 0.37
N PRO A 78 -13.46 0.08 -0.40
CA PRO A 78 -14.20 -0.71 -1.37
C PRO A 78 -13.28 -1.27 -2.46
N PHE A 79 -13.73 -2.35 -3.09
CA PHE A 79 -13.01 -3.07 -4.14
C PHE A 79 -12.55 -2.17 -5.29
N GLU A 80 -13.40 -1.25 -5.78
CA GLU A 80 -13.03 -0.38 -6.89
C GLU A 80 -11.83 0.52 -6.54
N TYR A 81 -11.83 1.08 -5.33
CA TYR A 81 -10.72 1.91 -4.86
C TYR A 81 -9.44 1.09 -4.74
N LEU A 82 -9.51 -0.13 -4.18
CA LEU A 82 -8.36 -1.02 -4.09
C LEU A 82 -7.76 -1.35 -5.47
N ARG A 83 -8.59 -1.51 -6.50
CA ARG A 83 -8.11 -1.68 -7.88
C ARG A 83 -7.40 -0.44 -8.41
N CYS A 84 -7.89 0.75 -8.12
CA CYS A 84 -7.21 1.99 -8.49
C CYS A 84 -5.84 2.13 -7.81
N VAL A 85 -5.76 1.80 -6.52
CA VAL A 85 -4.48 1.80 -5.79
C VAL A 85 -3.52 0.76 -6.37
N GLY A 86 -4.00 -0.45 -6.66
CA GLY A 86 -3.18 -1.49 -7.29
C GLY A 86 -2.65 -1.09 -8.67
N SER A 87 -3.48 -0.42 -9.48
CA SER A 87 -3.03 0.15 -10.76
C SER A 87 -1.98 1.23 -10.58
N ALA A 88 -2.11 2.08 -9.55
CA ALA A 88 -1.11 3.11 -9.23
C ALA A 88 0.22 2.47 -8.80
N ILE A 89 0.19 1.45 -7.95
CA ILE A 89 1.37 0.70 -7.52
C ILE A 89 2.09 0.09 -8.72
N THR A 90 1.35 -0.59 -9.59
CA THR A 90 1.91 -1.23 -10.80
C THR A 90 2.63 -0.22 -11.67
N ARG A 91 2.00 0.93 -11.91
CA ARG A 91 2.58 2.02 -12.72
C ARG A 91 3.83 2.63 -12.07
N VAL A 92 3.80 2.89 -10.76
CA VAL A 92 4.85 3.63 -10.05
C VAL A 92 6.09 2.77 -9.79
N PHE A 93 5.89 1.49 -9.47
CA PHE A 93 6.93 0.59 -8.96
C PHE A 93 7.20 -0.60 -9.88
N GLY A 94 6.39 -0.83 -10.92
CA GLY A 94 6.58 -1.94 -11.86
C GLY A 94 6.36 -3.32 -11.24
N VAL A 95 5.63 -3.40 -10.12
CA VAL A 95 5.29 -4.66 -9.46
C VAL A 95 3.80 -4.96 -9.61
N GLU A 96 3.46 -6.23 -9.77
CA GLU A 96 2.09 -6.68 -10.00
C GLU A 96 1.64 -7.65 -8.90
N ALA A 97 0.32 -7.77 -8.74
CA ALA A 97 -0.24 -8.81 -7.90
C ALA A 97 0.13 -10.18 -8.48
N ALA A 98 0.75 -11.04 -7.66
CA ALA A 98 0.92 -12.44 -8.02
C ALA A 98 -0.49 -13.06 -8.19
N LEU A 99 -0.76 -13.62 -9.37
CA LEU A 99 -1.98 -14.35 -9.71
C LEU A 99 -2.04 -15.67 -8.93
#